data_AF-A0A939XBZ7-F1
#
_entry.id   AF-A0A939XBZ7-F1
#
_cell.length_a   1.000
_cell.length_b   1.000
_cell.length_c   1.000
_cell.angle_alpha   90.00
_cell.angle_beta   90.00
_cell.angle_gamma   90.00
#
_symmetry.space_group_name_H-M   'P 1'
#
loop_
_entity.id
_entity.type
_entity.pdbx_description
1 polymer ?
#
loop_
_entity_poly.entity_id
_entity_poly.type
_entity_poly.pdbx_seq_one_letter_code
_entity_poly.pdbx_strand_id
1 'polypeptide(L)'
;MKRACLIPLLLLATVFTACRISDADKDEFKDYFYYRVSAIAEYDEMIETGGEIHPNDWFYFLENCSYLETLTGYKLNYIVAEPPFYKSVSQMSIDTANLSKWYVSNKDKWSMKKADMYVYKKRRGHTVYF
;
A
#
# COMPACT_ATOMS: atom_id res chain seq x y z
N MET A 1 -45.95 -22.29 -26.86
CA MET A 1 -44.59 -22.48 -26.30
C MET A 1 -43.85 -21.15 -26.33
N LYS A 2 -43.83 -20.39 -25.23
CA LYS A 2 -43.11 -19.10 -25.15
C LYS A 2 -41.71 -19.36 -24.56
N ARG A 3 -40.68 -19.44 -25.40
CA ARG A 3 -39.28 -19.35 -24.97
C ARG A 3 -38.97 -17.86 -24.75
N ALA A 4 -39.41 -17.32 -23.61
CA ALA A 4 -39.12 -15.93 -23.24
C ALA A 4 -37.83 -15.88 -22.39
N CYS A 5 -36.87 -15.09 -22.87
CA CYS A 5 -35.93 -14.31 -22.05
C CYS A 5 -35.22 -15.00 -20.86
N LEU A 6 -34.37 -15.99 -21.12
CA LEU A 6 -33.32 -16.39 -20.15
C LEU A 6 -32.02 -15.56 -20.29
N ILE A 7 -31.88 -14.82 -21.38
CA ILE A 7 -30.67 -14.05 -21.74
C ILE A 7 -30.53 -12.74 -20.94
N PRO A 8 -31.59 -11.95 -20.65
CA PRO A 8 -31.43 -10.70 -19.89
C PRO A 8 -31.06 -10.94 -18.41
N LEU A 9 -31.53 -12.05 -17.84
CA LEU A 9 -31.33 -12.38 -16.42
C LEU A 9 -29.88 -12.81 -16.14
N LEU A 10 -29.25 -13.51 -17.09
CA LEU A 10 -27.85 -13.92 -17.01
C LEU A 10 -26.89 -12.73 -17.14
N LEU A 11 -27.22 -11.74 -17.97
CA LEU A 11 -26.42 -10.50 -18.13
C LEU A 11 -26.50 -9.59 -16.89
N LEU A 12 -27.65 -9.52 -16.22
CA LEU A 12 -27.78 -8.78 -14.97
C LEU A 12 -26.98 -9.45 -13.84
N ALA A 13 -27.01 -10.78 -13.74
CA ALA A 13 -26.25 -11.52 -12.74
C ALA A 13 -24.73 -11.32 -12.89
N THR A 14 -24.20 -11.31 -14.11
CA THR A 14 -22.76 -11.10 -14.35
C THR A 14 -22.30 -9.68 -14.01
N VAL A 15 -23.12 -8.66 -14.28
CA VAL A 15 -22.84 -7.26 -13.91
C VAL A 15 -22.83 -7.08 -12.39
N PHE A 16 -23.78 -7.68 -11.67
CA PHE A 16 -23.83 -7.60 -10.21
C PHE A 16 -22.66 -8.31 -9.53
N THR A 17 -22.22 -9.47 -10.05
CA THR A 17 -21.04 -10.16 -9.51
C THR A 17 -19.74 -9.41 -9.80
N ALA A 18 -19.62 -8.77 -10.98
CA ALA A 18 -18.42 -8.01 -11.33
C ALA A 18 -18.25 -6.76 -10.47
N CYS A 19 -19.34 -6.04 -10.14
CA CYS A 19 -19.28 -4.90 -9.20
C CYS A 19 -18.82 -5.33 -7.80
N ARG A 20 -19.38 -6.42 -7.24
CA ARG A 20 -18.99 -6.87 -5.89
C ARG A 20 -17.53 -7.32 -5.81
N ILE A 21 -17.01 -7.97 -6.85
CA ILE A 21 -15.60 -8.38 -6.91
C ILE A 21 -14.69 -7.14 -7.03
N SER A 22 -15.08 -6.17 -7.86
CA SER A 22 -14.39 -4.88 -7.97
C SER A 22 -14.28 -4.16 -6.63
N ASP A 23 -15.36 -4.15 -5.84
CA ASP A 23 -15.39 -3.44 -4.57
C ASP A 23 -14.55 -4.15 -3.50
N ALA A 24 -14.60 -5.49 -3.45
CA ALA A 24 -13.76 -6.27 -2.54
C ALA A 24 -12.25 -6.10 -2.83
N ASP A 25 -11.84 -6.13 -4.10
CA ASP A 25 -10.44 -5.92 -4.50
C ASP A 25 -9.94 -4.50 -4.15
N LYS A 26 -10.84 -3.51 -4.16
CA LYS A 26 -10.54 -2.12 -3.77
C LYS A 26 -10.40 -1.95 -2.26
N ASP A 27 -11.27 -2.61 -1.49
CA ASP A 27 -11.17 -2.63 -0.03
C ASP A 27 -9.89 -3.33 0.42
N GLU A 28 -9.53 -4.46 -0.21
CA GLU A 28 -8.28 -5.16 0.07
C GLU A 28 -7.04 -4.26 -0.18
N PHE A 29 -7.03 -3.53 -1.31
CA PHE A 29 -5.94 -2.60 -1.61
C PHE A 29 -5.86 -1.44 -0.60
N LYS A 30 -7.01 -0.91 -0.19
CA LYS A 30 -7.08 0.13 0.84
C LYS A 30 -6.43 -0.35 2.13
N ASP A 31 -6.88 -1.50 2.62
CA ASP A 31 -6.47 -2.02 3.92
C ASP A 31 -4.97 -2.33 3.91
N TYR A 32 -4.47 -2.94 2.83
CA TYR A 32 -3.04 -3.19 2.69
C TYR A 32 -2.20 -1.91 2.57
N PHE A 33 -2.66 -0.93 1.80
CA PHE A 33 -1.95 0.35 1.68
C PHE A 33 -1.82 1.01 3.05
N TYR A 34 -2.92 1.13 3.78
CA TYR A 34 -2.91 1.77 5.09
C TYR A 34 -2.22 0.94 6.17
N TYR A 35 -2.26 -0.38 6.09
CA TYR A 35 -1.44 -1.26 6.95
C TYR A 35 0.06 -0.90 6.85
N ARG A 36 0.57 -0.71 5.63
CA ARG A 36 1.97 -0.33 5.43
C ARG A 36 2.27 1.09 5.92
N VAL A 37 1.32 2.02 5.80
CA VAL A 37 1.46 3.38 6.35
C VAL A 37 1.49 3.35 7.88
N SER A 38 0.60 2.59 8.51
CA SER A 38 0.54 2.43 9.95
C SER A 38 1.79 1.76 10.50
N ALA A 39 2.32 0.73 9.83
CA ALA A 39 3.57 0.08 10.23
C ALA A 39 4.76 1.05 10.33
N ILE A 40 4.83 2.05 9.45
CA ILE A 40 5.86 3.10 9.53
C ILE A 40 5.66 3.97 10.78
N ALA A 41 4.42 4.32 11.09
CA ALA A 41 4.10 5.17 12.23
C ALA A 41 4.29 4.45 13.58
N GLU A 42 3.88 3.18 13.66
CA GLU A 42 4.08 2.33 14.84
C GLU A 42 5.57 2.15 15.15
N TYR A 43 6.39 1.94 14.11
CA TYR A 43 7.83 1.86 14.28
C TYR A 43 8.42 3.18 14.81
N ASP A 44 8.00 4.34 14.29
CA ASP A 44 8.49 5.64 14.77
C ASP A 44 8.10 5.88 16.24
N GLU A 45 6.87 5.51 16.63
CA GLU A 45 6.41 5.56 18.02
C GLU A 45 7.26 4.68 18.95
N MET A 46 7.67 3.49 18.50
CA MET A 46 8.60 2.63 19.25
C MET A 46 9.95 3.32 19.49
N ILE A 47 10.48 4.06 18.50
CA ILE A 47 11.72 4.82 18.66
C ILE A 47 11.55 5.94 19.66
N GLU A 48 10.48 6.72 19.54
CA GLU A 48 10.24 7.89 20.40
C GLU A 48 10.01 7.52 21.86
N THR A 49 9.34 6.38 22.10
CA THR A 49 9.06 5.88 23.44
C THR A 49 10.25 5.16 24.09
N GLY A 50 11.37 5.00 23.36
CA GLY A 50 12.54 4.28 23.84
C GLY A 50 12.30 2.77 24.00
N GLY A 51 11.40 2.22 23.20
CA GLY A 51 11.16 0.78 23.14
C GLY A 51 12.39 0.01 22.66
N GLU A 52 12.43 -1.29 22.96
CA GLU A 52 13.43 -2.17 22.37
C GLU A 52 13.14 -2.31 20.86
N ILE A 53 14.12 -1.97 20.02
CA ILE A 53 13.99 -2.07 18.57
C ILE A 53 14.88 -3.22 18.10
N HIS A 54 14.27 -4.31 17.66
CA HIS A 54 15.01 -5.43 17.10
C HIS A 54 15.40 -5.14 15.64
N PRO A 55 16.50 -5.72 15.13
CA PRO A 55 16.87 -5.57 13.72
C PRO A 55 15.76 -5.95 12.73
N ASN A 56 14.89 -6.89 13.11
CA ASN A 56 13.73 -7.27 12.30
C ASN A 56 12.74 -6.11 12.11
N ASP A 57 12.57 -5.25 13.12
CA ASP A 57 11.71 -4.08 13.04
C ASP A 57 12.30 -3.06 12.06
N TRP A 58 13.64 -2.97 11.98
CA TRP A 58 14.34 -2.09 11.03
C TRP A 58 14.09 -2.55 9.60
N PHE A 59 14.25 -3.86 9.35
CA PHE A 59 13.99 -4.45 8.04
C PHE A 59 12.54 -4.26 7.63
N TYR A 60 11.61 -4.45 8.57
CA TYR A 60 10.19 -4.29 8.32
C TYR A 60 9.83 -2.83 8.02
N PHE A 61 10.37 -1.87 8.76
CA PHE A 61 10.23 -0.44 8.47
C PHE A 61 10.75 -0.11 7.06
N LEU A 62 11.97 -0.52 6.73
CA LEU A 62 12.60 -0.25 5.43
C LEU A 62 11.84 -0.92 4.29
N GLU A 63 11.28 -2.11 4.49
CA GLU A 63 10.46 -2.80 3.49
C GLU A 63 9.19 -2.00 3.19
N ASN A 64 8.49 -1.53 4.22
CA ASN A 64 7.28 -0.71 4.09
C ASN A 64 7.57 0.61 3.39
N CYS A 65 8.61 1.32 3.84
CA CYS A 65 9.09 2.54 3.19
C CYS A 65 9.40 2.29 1.72
N SER A 66 10.27 1.31 1.43
CA SER A 66 10.67 0.98 0.05
C SER A 66 9.48 0.60 -0.83
N TYR A 67 8.50 -0.15 -0.30
CA TYR A 67 7.30 -0.53 -1.03
C TYR A 67 6.50 0.72 -1.43
N LEU A 68 6.19 1.57 -0.46
CA LEU A 68 5.40 2.78 -0.66
C LEU A 68 6.11 3.78 -1.57
N GLU A 69 7.42 3.98 -1.39
CA GLU A 69 8.21 4.84 -2.28
C GLU A 69 8.21 4.32 -3.72
N THR A 70 8.34 3.00 -3.90
CA THR A 70 8.32 2.38 -5.23
C THR A 70 6.96 2.55 -5.88
N LEU A 71 5.88 2.24 -5.14
CA LEU A 71 4.51 2.28 -5.62
C LEU A 71 4.06 3.70 -5.98
N THR A 72 4.36 4.66 -5.10
CA THR A 72 3.84 6.02 -5.21
C THR A 72 4.77 6.96 -5.97
N GLY A 73 6.06 6.65 -6.03
CA GLY A 73 7.11 7.56 -6.50
C GLY A 73 7.44 8.68 -5.50
N TYR A 74 6.76 8.75 -4.37
CA TYR A 74 7.02 9.71 -3.32
C TYR A 74 8.24 9.27 -2.49
N LYS A 75 9.13 10.21 -2.16
CA LYS A 75 10.31 9.95 -1.34
C LYS A 75 10.03 10.30 0.11
N LEU A 76 10.15 9.31 0.97
CA LEU A 76 9.96 9.45 2.40
C LEU A 76 11.22 10.05 3.01
N ASN A 77 11.03 10.90 4.01
CA ASN A 77 12.07 11.74 4.59
C ASN A 77 12.58 11.19 5.93
N TYR A 78 12.78 9.89 6.00
CA TYR A 78 13.43 9.21 7.13
C TYR A 78 14.96 9.22 6.96
N ILE A 79 15.68 9.02 8.07
CA ILE A 79 17.13 8.84 8.08
C ILE A 79 17.45 7.35 7.97
N VAL A 80 18.33 7.01 7.03
CA VAL A 80 18.93 5.68 6.93
C VAL A 80 20.10 5.62 7.92
N ALA A 81 19.82 5.18 9.14
CA ALA A 81 20.78 4.94 10.22
C ALA A 81 20.54 3.54 10.83
N GLU A 82 21.23 3.21 11.91
CA GLU A 82 21.10 1.95 12.63
C GLU A 82 20.73 2.24 14.10
N PRO A 83 19.43 2.29 14.46
CA PRO A 83 18.22 2.05 13.66
C PRO A 83 17.87 3.18 12.67
N PRO A 84 17.11 2.93 11.59
CA PRO A 84 16.51 4.00 10.78
C PRO A 84 15.41 4.72 11.58
N PHE A 85 15.15 6.00 11.32
CA PHE A 85 14.18 6.79 12.11
C PHE A 85 13.72 8.06 11.39
N TYR A 86 12.58 8.65 11.79
CA TYR A 86 12.22 10.01 11.39
C TYR A 86 12.88 11.06 12.29
N LYS A 87 13.24 12.22 11.71
CA LYS A 87 13.79 13.36 12.48
C LYS A 87 12.80 13.96 13.49
N SER A 88 11.51 13.77 13.27
CA SER A 88 10.42 14.27 14.14
C SER A 88 9.07 13.68 13.72
N VAL A 89 8.14 13.58 14.66
CA VAL A 89 6.70 13.33 14.40
C VAL A 89 6.15 14.22 13.30
N SER A 90 6.57 15.49 13.25
CA SER A 90 6.08 16.44 12.23
C SER A 90 6.48 16.00 10.82
N GLN A 91 7.70 15.49 10.64
CA GLN A 91 8.15 15.02 9.33
C GLN A 91 7.41 13.75 8.93
N MET A 92 7.24 12.81 9.85
CA MET A 92 6.45 11.60 9.62
C MET A 92 5.00 11.96 9.23
N SER A 93 4.37 12.89 9.95
CA SER A 93 2.99 13.33 9.69
C SER A 93 2.82 13.95 8.30
N ILE A 94 3.83 14.67 7.80
CA ILE A 94 3.83 15.22 6.44
C ILE A 94 3.86 14.08 5.42
N ASP A 95 4.74 13.10 5.63
CA ASP A 95 4.89 11.96 4.74
C ASP A 95 3.61 11.10 4.70
N THR A 96 3.01 10.76 5.85
CA THR A 96 1.78 9.97 5.92
C THR A 96 0.58 10.72 5.30
N ALA A 97 0.52 12.05 5.46
CA ALA A 97 -0.48 12.88 4.80
C ALA A 97 -0.31 12.88 3.27
N ASN A 98 0.92 12.94 2.76
CA ASN A 98 1.18 12.88 1.32
C ASN A 98 0.86 11.50 0.73
N LEU A 99 1.17 10.41 1.44
CA LEU A 99 0.76 9.06 1.06
C LEU A 99 -0.76 8.91 1.02
N SER A 100 -1.46 9.46 2.02
CA SER A 100 -2.93 9.46 2.06
C SER A 100 -3.54 10.24 0.88
N LYS A 101 -2.99 11.41 0.55
CA LYS A 101 -3.40 12.19 -0.64
C LYS A 101 -3.17 11.40 -1.93
N TRP A 102 -2.03 10.72 -2.03
CA TRP A 102 -1.73 9.86 -3.18
C TRP A 102 -2.75 8.74 -3.33
N TYR A 103 -3.09 8.05 -2.23
CA TYR A 103 -4.09 6.98 -2.23
C TYR A 103 -5.44 7.49 -2.74
N VAL A 104 -5.95 8.58 -2.16
CA VAL A 104 -7.24 9.16 -2.58
C VAL A 104 -7.27 9.50 -4.08
N SER A 105 -6.15 10.01 -4.61
CA SER A 105 -6.02 10.41 -6.02
C SER A 105 -5.84 9.23 -6.99
N ASN A 106 -5.49 8.05 -6.50
CA ASN A 106 -5.10 6.91 -7.35
C ASN A 106 -5.83 5.60 -7.06
N LYS A 107 -6.59 5.49 -5.96
CA LYS A 107 -7.20 4.23 -5.49
C LYS A 107 -7.97 3.45 -6.56
N ASP A 108 -8.66 4.13 -7.47
CA ASP A 108 -9.44 3.46 -8.53
C ASP A 108 -8.58 2.83 -9.64
N LYS A 109 -7.30 3.16 -9.72
CA LYS A 109 -6.35 2.61 -10.70
C LYS A 109 -5.67 1.33 -10.20
N TRP A 110 -5.73 1.10 -8.90
CA TRP A 110 -4.95 0.08 -8.22
C TRP A 110 -5.84 -1.01 -7.62
N SER A 111 -5.28 -2.21 -7.63
CA SER A 111 -5.70 -3.33 -6.79
C SER A 111 -4.44 -3.91 -6.19
N MET A 112 -4.57 -4.75 -5.17
CA MET A 112 -3.44 -5.44 -4.53
C MET A 112 -2.49 -6.07 -5.54
N LYS A 113 -3.04 -6.93 -6.40
CA LYS A 113 -2.28 -7.61 -7.44
C LYS A 113 -1.56 -6.66 -8.39
N LYS A 114 -2.17 -5.53 -8.76
CA LYS A 114 -1.53 -4.54 -9.64
C LYS A 114 -0.39 -3.82 -8.94
N ALA A 115 -0.58 -3.43 -7.68
CA ALA A 115 0.43 -2.75 -6.88
C ALA A 115 1.65 -3.64 -6.68
N ASP A 116 1.46 -4.88 -6.27
CA ASP A 116 2.55 -5.82 -6.04
C ASP A 116 3.32 -6.15 -7.33
N MET A 117 2.61 -6.40 -8.42
CA MET A 117 3.25 -6.65 -9.72
C MET A 117 4.05 -5.42 -10.19
N TYR A 118 3.55 -4.22 -9.96
CA TYR A 118 4.26 -2.98 -10.30
C TYR A 118 5.54 -2.83 -9.47
N VAL A 119 5.44 -2.95 -8.14
CA VAL A 119 6.59 -2.87 -7.23
C VAL A 119 7.64 -3.94 -7.57
N TYR A 120 7.21 -5.18 -7.78
CA TYR A 120 8.08 -6.29 -8.17
C TYR A 120 8.85 -6.01 -9.46
N LYS A 121 8.16 -5.53 -10.51
CA LYS A 121 8.79 -5.20 -11.80
C LYS A 121 9.80 -4.06 -11.66
N LYS A 122 9.47 -3.02 -10.89
CA LYS A 122 10.38 -1.89 -10.63
C LYS A 122 11.62 -2.33 -9.88
N ARG A 123 11.48 -3.17 -8.85
CA ARG A 123 12.62 -3.72 -8.08
C ARG A 123 13.50 -4.66 -8.90
N ARG A 124 12.98 -5.41 -9.88
CA ARG A 124 13.79 -6.28 -10.75
C ARG A 124 14.45 -5.57 -11.92
N GLY A 125 13.84 -4.51 -12.44
CA GLY A 125 14.46 -3.67 -13.49
C GLY A 125 15.66 -2.86 -12.97
N HIS A 126 15.75 -2.71 -11.66
CA HIS A 126 16.93 -2.21 -10.95
C HIS A 126 17.62 -3.40 -10.29
N THR A 127 18.58 -4.05 -10.95
CA THR A 127 19.49 -4.99 -10.27
C THR A 127 20.21 -4.21 -9.16
N VAL A 128 19.71 -4.30 -7.92
CA VAL A 128 20.38 -3.75 -6.74
C VAL A 128 21.40 -4.80 -6.34
N TYR A 129 22.67 -4.56 -6.67
CA TYR A 129 23.78 -5.23 -6.03
C TYR A 129 23.77 -4.79 -4.56
N PHE A 130 23.52 -5.74 -3.66
CA PHE A 130 23.95 -5.61 -2.27
C PHE A 130 25.42 -6.03 -2.18
#